data_AF-A0A821IT96-F1
#
_entry.id   AF-A0A821IT96-F1
#
_cell.length_a   1.000
_cell.length_b   1.000
_cell.length_c   1.000
_cell.angle_alpha   90.00
_cell.angle_beta   90.00
_cell.angle_gamma   90.00
#
_symmetry.space_group_name_H-M   'P 1'
#
loop_
_entity.id
_entity.type
_entity.pdbx_description
1 polymer ?
#
loop_
_entity_poly.entity_id
_entity_poly.type
_entity_poly.pdbx_seq_one_letter_code
_entity_poly.pdbx_strand_id
1 'polypeptide(L)'
;MFLCVVVCKDLSILIACQNATFKGFTVAKKYKHTQSSSLSENKALALVDHHALDLILNNQHLITRVYPSAYRQDSSNIEAISLWNTGVHMVALNFQTGDVSMSLNHGKFTDNNQCGYILKPSILRENNTTFSPNSCFSAYLLAQRRPLKLELCVISAQHLPKRNQHDTSPVSPFVKVKIYGVRCDQNEQKTSAVLTNGLNPIWNHSIQFSICIP
;
A
#
# COMPACT_ATOMS: atom_id res chain seq x y z
N MET A 1 10.44 4.80 23.95
CA MET A 1 11.77 4.30 24.39
C MET A 1 11.72 2.79 24.29
N PHE A 2 12.25 2.19 23.21
CA PHE A 2 12.39 0.73 23.16
C PHE A 2 13.62 0.38 24.00
N LEU A 3 13.40 -0.32 25.11
CA LEU A 3 14.49 -0.88 25.91
C LEU A 3 15.35 -1.75 25.00
N CYS A 4 16.63 -1.43 24.90
CA CYS A 4 17.62 -2.33 24.34
C CYS A 4 17.87 -3.42 25.39
N VAL A 5 16.98 -4.42 25.43
CA VAL A 5 17.12 -5.55 26.32
C VAL A 5 18.25 -6.43 25.80
N VAL A 6 19.21 -6.78 26.68
CA VAL A 6 20.24 -7.75 26.35
C VAL A 6 19.55 -9.10 26.10
N VAL A 7 19.64 -9.60 24.87
CA VAL A 7 19.02 -10.86 24.47
C VAL A 7 19.83 -12.01 25.06
N CYS A 8 19.19 -12.93 25.79
CA CYS A 8 19.86 -14.12 26.30
C CYS A 8 20.30 -15.03 25.15
N LYS A 9 21.31 -15.87 25.38
CA LYS A 9 21.89 -16.73 24.34
C LYS A 9 20.84 -17.64 23.69
N ASP A 10 19.95 -18.22 24.51
CA ASP A 10 18.93 -19.17 24.06
C ASP A 10 17.91 -18.51 23.12
N LEU A 11 17.59 -17.23 23.33
CA LEU A 11 16.73 -16.48 22.41
C LEU A 11 17.49 -16.03 21.15
N SER A 12 18.77 -15.68 21.30
CA SER A 12 19.61 -15.21 20.19
C SER A 12 19.79 -16.26 19.09
N ILE A 13 19.93 -17.53 19.46
CA ILE A 13 20.08 -18.63 18.49
C ILE A 13 18.83 -18.88 17.63
N LEU A 14 17.66 -18.36 18.03
CA LEU A 14 16.40 -18.49 17.30
C LEU A 14 16.18 -17.36 16.26
N ILE A 15 17.06 -16.36 16.21
CA ILE A 15 16.88 -15.18 15.37
C ILE A 15 17.37 -15.45 13.94
N ALA A 16 16.43 -15.75 13.03
CA ALA A 16 16.70 -15.83 11.60
C ALA A 16 16.88 -14.45 10.94
N CYS A 17 16.23 -13.42 11.49
CA CYS A 17 16.29 -12.05 11.00
C CYS A 17 16.65 -11.08 12.12
N GLN A 18 17.89 -10.60 12.15
CA GLN A 18 18.40 -9.72 13.19
C GLN A 18 18.01 -8.27 12.89
N ASN A 19 17.39 -7.57 13.85
CA ASN A 19 17.15 -6.15 13.71
C ASN A 19 18.46 -5.37 13.77
N ALA A 20 18.72 -4.52 12.78
CA ALA A 20 19.82 -3.57 12.72
C ALA A 20 19.26 -2.15 12.69
N THR A 21 19.80 -1.27 13.54
CA THR A 21 19.37 0.13 13.58
C THR A 21 19.71 0.81 12.26
N PHE A 22 18.72 1.34 11.55
CA PHE A 22 18.96 2.06 10.30
C PHE A 22 19.65 3.40 10.53
N LYS A 23 20.91 3.50 10.09
CA LYS A 23 21.77 4.70 10.19
C LYS A 23 21.96 5.43 8.84
N GLY A 24 21.15 5.10 7.84
CA GLY A 24 21.25 5.63 6.47
C GLY A 24 21.70 4.57 5.46
N PHE A 25 21.45 4.82 4.18
CA PHE A 25 21.66 3.86 3.10
C PHE A 25 23.12 3.45 2.92
N THR A 26 24.07 4.38 3.08
CA THR A 26 25.51 4.09 3.01
C THR A 26 25.96 3.06 4.05
N VAL A 27 25.41 3.14 5.26
CA VAL A 27 25.70 2.18 6.33
C VAL A 27 24.96 0.86 6.08
N ALA A 28 23.69 0.94 5.64
CA ALA A 28 22.86 -0.22 5.36
C ALA A 28 23.44 -1.14 4.27
N LYS A 29 24.16 -0.60 3.27
CA LYS A 29 24.90 -1.41 2.27
C LYS A 29 25.89 -2.42 2.87
N LYS A 30 26.32 -2.22 4.12
CA LYS A 30 27.24 -3.13 4.83
C LYS A 30 26.51 -4.19 5.66
N TYR A 31 25.18 -4.13 5.74
CA TYR A 31 24.39 -5.08 6.52
C TYR A 31 24.29 -6.43 5.81
N LYS A 32 24.19 -7.50 6.59
CA LYS A 32 23.99 -8.86 6.06
C LYS A 32 22.54 -9.01 5.60
N HIS A 33 22.27 -9.88 4.63
CA HIS A 33 20.90 -10.19 4.18
C HIS A 33 20.01 -10.77 5.29
N THR A 34 20.60 -11.32 6.34
CA THR A 34 19.89 -11.77 7.56
C THR A 34 19.54 -10.61 8.50
N GLN A 35 19.85 -9.37 8.14
CA GLN A 35 19.51 -8.19 8.93
C GLN A 35 18.33 -7.44 8.32
N SER A 36 17.50 -6.88 9.19
CA SER A 36 16.37 -6.03 8.81
C SER A 36 16.42 -4.69 9.53
N SER A 37 15.75 -3.69 8.99
CA SER A 37 15.59 -2.39 9.62
C SER A 37 14.12 -2.12 9.95
N SER A 38 13.85 -1.69 11.18
CA SER A 38 12.54 -1.13 11.56
C SER A 38 12.58 0.40 11.51
N LEU A 39 11.67 1.00 10.75
CA LEU A 39 11.52 2.44 10.60
C LEU A 39 10.20 2.91 11.22
N SER A 40 10.23 4.04 11.93
CA SER A 40 9.00 4.73 12.32
C SER A 40 8.30 5.28 11.09
N GLU A 41 6.98 5.40 11.17
CA GLU A 41 6.13 6.04 10.14
C GLU A 41 6.73 7.32 9.57
N ASN A 42 6.99 8.33 10.42
CA ASN A 42 7.50 9.63 9.96
C ASN A 42 8.84 9.51 9.23
N LYS A 43 9.73 8.62 9.69
CA LYS A 43 11.03 8.41 9.06
C LYS A 43 10.87 7.70 7.71
N ALA A 44 9.99 6.70 7.63
CA ALA A 44 9.73 5.98 6.40
C ALA A 44 9.09 6.89 5.35
N LEU A 45 8.09 7.69 5.72
CA LEU A 45 7.44 8.64 4.81
C LEU A 45 8.41 9.72 4.31
N ALA A 46 9.26 10.27 5.19
CA ALA A 46 10.30 11.21 4.76
C ALA A 46 11.30 10.59 3.76
N LEU A 47 11.63 9.30 3.93
CA LEU A 47 12.46 8.58 2.97
C LEU A 47 11.71 8.31 1.65
N VAL A 48 10.41 8.03 1.69
CA VAL A 48 9.58 7.94 0.48
C VAL A 48 9.59 9.27 -0.27
N ASP A 49 9.47 10.40 0.40
CA ASP A 49 9.38 11.71 -0.26
C ASP A 49 10.72 12.16 -0.86
N HIS A 50 11.81 12.00 -0.10
CA HIS A 50 13.11 12.59 -0.45
C HIS A 50 14.14 11.60 -1.00
N HIS A 51 13.97 10.30 -0.73
CA HIS A 51 14.96 9.26 -1.02
C HIS A 51 14.33 7.96 -1.55
N ALA A 52 13.25 8.08 -2.34
CA ALA A 52 12.47 6.93 -2.81
C ALA A 52 13.32 5.87 -3.52
N LEU A 53 14.21 6.30 -4.44
CA LEU A 53 15.07 5.40 -5.20
C LEU A 53 16.07 4.67 -4.29
N ASP A 54 16.71 5.38 -3.36
CA ASP A 54 17.62 4.76 -2.39
C ASP A 54 16.90 3.72 -1.52
N LEU A 55 15.65 4.00 -1.14
CA LEU A 55 14.81 3.07 -0.38
C LEU A 55 14.46 1.83 -1.21
N ILE A 56 14.11 1.99 -2.48
CA ILE A 56 13.87 0.89 -3.43
C ILE A 56 15.11 0.00 -3.53
N LEU A 57 16.27 0.60 -3.82
CA LEU A 57 17.54 -0.13 -3.96
C LEU A 57 17.93 -0.85 -2.67
N ASN A 58 17.73 -0.22 -1.51
CA ASN A 58 17.94 -0.87 -0.22
C ASN A 58 17.01 -2.08 -0.03
N ASN A 59 15.74 -1.94 -0.41
CA ASN A 59 14.74 -2.99 -0.31
C ASN A 59 14.91 -4.12 -1.34
N GLN A 60 15.87 -4.04 -2.27
CA GLN A 60 16.24 -5.18 -3.12
C GLN A 60 17.09 -6.21 -2.36
N HIS A 61 17.79 -5.77 -1.31
CA HIS A 61 18.78 -6.60 -0.61
C HIS A 61 18.50 -6.79 0.88
N LEU A 62 17.72 -5.90 1.49
CA LEU A 62 17.41 -5.90 2.91
C LEU A 62 15.91 -5.79 3.15
N ILE A 63 15.46 -6.43 4.23
CA ILE A 63 14.07 -6.34 4.64
C ILE A 63 13.87 -5.09 5.49
N THR A 64 12.84 -4.32 5.15
CA THR A 64 12.42 -3.13 5.91
C THR A 64 11.03 -3.36 6.48
N ARG A 65 10.89 -3.08 7.77
CA ARG A 65 9.63 -2.98 8.50
C ARG A 65 9.29 -1.53 8.77
N VAL A 66 8.05 -1.14 8.53
CA VAL A 66 7.50 0.16 8.92
C VAL A 66 6.35 -0.09 9.87
N TYR A 67 6.22 0.73 10.90
CA TYR A 67 5.16 0.58 11.91
C TYR A 67 4.49 1.92 12.22
N PRO A 68 3.20 1.89 12.64
CA PRO A 68 2.43 3.10 12.89
C PRO A 68 3.06 3.95 13.98
N SER A 69 2.96 5.26 13.82
CA SER A 69 3.39 6.22 14.82
C SER A 69 2.69 5.98 16.15
N ALA A 70 3.41 6.13 17.25
CA ALA A 70 2.82 6.06 18.60
C ALA A 70 1.77 7.15 18.86
N TYR A 71 1.73 8.21 18.03
CA TYR A 71 0.70 9.25 18.08
C TYR A 71 -0.67 8.76 17.58
N ARG A 72 -0.75 7.62 16.88
CA ARG A 72 -2.00 6.99 16.46
C ARG A 72 -2.63 6.20 17.61
N GLN A 73 -2.97 6.91 18.68
CA GLN A 73 -3.54 6.34 19.90
C GLN A 73 -4.91 5.70 19.65
N ASP A 74 -5.63 6.19 18.62
CA ASP A 74 -6.88 5.64 18.12
C ASP A 74 -6.69 4.36 17.28
N SER A 75 -5.45 3.87 17.14
CA SER A 75 -5.08 2.75 16.28
C SER A 75 -5.40 2.97 14.80
N SER A 76 -5.51 4.22 14.32
CA SER A 76 -5.58 4.50 12.88
C SER A 76 -4.37 3.92 12.13
N ASN A 77 -4.52 3.62 10.84
CA ASN A 77 -3.43 3.07 10.03
C ASN A 77 -2.63 4.12 9.25
N ILE A 78 -1.38 3.75 8.94
CA ILE A 78 -0.53 4.45 7.97
C ILE A 78 -1.09 4.25 6.56
N GLU A 79 -0.85 5.21 5.66
CA GLU A 79 -1.04 5.02 4.23
C GLU A 79 -0.01 3.99 3.70
N ALA A 80 -0.48 2.84 3.23
CA ALA A 80 0.38 1.70 2.89
C ALA A 80 0.92 1.71 1.45
N ILE A 81 0.22 2.36 0.51
CA ILE A 81 0.53 2.30 -0.93
C ILE A 81 1.88 2.95 -1.20
N SER A 82 2.15 4.13 -0.64
CA SER A 82 3.43 4.85 -0.81
C SER A 82 4.63 4.03 -0.32
N LEU A 83 4.45 3.26 0.75
CA LEU A 83 5.47 2.35 1.28
C LEU A 83 5.66 1.12 0.38
N TRP A 84 4.58 0.51 -0.11
CA TRP A 84 4.69 -0.61 -1.07
C TRP A 84 5.29 -0.17 -2.41
N ASN A 85 5.00 1.05 -2.88
CA ASN A 85 5.58 1.64 -4.08
C ASN A 85 7.11 1.82 -3.98
N THR A 86 7.68 1.83 -2.77
CA THR A 86 9.14 1.85 -2.54
C THR A 86 9.70 0.48 -2.15
N GLY A 87 8.92 -0.59 -2.31
CA GLY A 87 9.35 -1.96 -2.07
C GLY A 87 9.48 -2.36 -0.60
N VAL A 88 8.91 -1.58 0.33
CA VAL A 88 8.85 -1.97 1.75
C VAL A 88 8.07 -3.27 1.89
N HIS A 89 8.65 -4.24 2.60
CA HIS A 89 8.12 -5.60 2.70
C HIS A 89 7.07 -5.73 3.80
N MET A 90 7.39 -5.20 4.99
CA MET A 90 6.54 -5.32 6.18
C MET A 90 5.97 -3.96 6.54
N VAL A 91 4.85 -3.59 5.93
CA VAL A 91 4.07 -2.41 6.34
C VAL A 91 3.10 -2.86 7.43
N ALA A 92 3.49 -2.67 8.70
CA ALA A 92 2.66 -3.09 9.81
C ALA A 92 1.45 -2.15 9.97
N LEU A 93 0.28 -2.76 10.09
CA LEU A 93 -1.00 -2.09 10.28
C LEU A 93 -1.66 -2.60 11.57
N ASN A 94 -2.55 -1.80 12.13
CA ASN A 94 -3.47 -2.12 13.22
C ASN A 94 -4.68 -2.88 12.64
N PHE A 95 -4.63 -4.21 12.68
CA PHE A 95 -5.66 -5.10 12.09
C PHE A 95 -7.06 -4.95 12.71
N GLN A 96 -7.15 -4.44 13.93
CA GLN A 96 -8.41 -4.13 14.60
C GLN A 96 -9.17 -2.95 13.98
N THR A 97 -8.51 -2.13 13.16
CA THR A 97 -9.09 -0.91 12.59
C THR A 97 -9.52 -1.12 11.14
N GLY A 98 -10.83 -1.14 10.91
CA GLY A 98 -11.44 -1.28 9.58
C GLY A 98 -11.42 0.00 8.76
N ASP A 99 -10.23 0.46 8.36
CA ASP A 99 -10.05 1.65 7.52
C ASP A 99 -9.64 1.33 6.07
N VAL A 100 -9.36 2.37 5.29
CA VAL A 100 -8.97 2.24 3.87
C VAL A 100 -7.68 1.43 3.73
N SER A 101 -6.68 1.67 4.58
CA SER A 101 -5.41 0.94 4.52
C SER A 101 -5.61 -0.54 4.82
N MET A 102 -6.47 -0.89 5.78
CA MET A 102 -6.79 -2.28 6.06
C MET A 102 -7.56 -2.95 4.92
N SER A 103 -8.48 -2.22 4.29
CA SER A 103 -9.22 -2.70 3.11
C SER A 103 -8.29 -2.97 1.93
N LEU A 104 -7.32 -2.08 1.69
CA LEU A 104 -6.28 -2.24 0.66
C LEU A 104 -5.35 -3.41 0.99
N ASN A 105 -4.96 -3.57 2.25
CA ASN A 105 -4.15 -4.70 2.71
C ASN A 105 -4.88 -6.03 2.46
N HIS A 106 -6.15 -6.13 2.85
CA HIS A 106 -6.94 -7.32 2.59
C HIS A 106 -7.02 -7.61 1.09
N GLY A 107 -7.41 -6.64 0.28
CA GLY A 107 -7.51 -6.79 -1.19
C GLY A 107 -6.19 -7.12 -1.87
N LYS A 108 -5.06 -6.60 -1.38
CA LYS A 108 -3.73 -6.92 -1.92
C LYS A 108 -3.35 -8.37 -1.60
N PHE A 109 -3.52 -8.80 -0.35
CA PHE A 109 -3.09 -10.13 0.12
C PHE A 109 -4.11 -11.24 -0.11
N THR A 110 -5.21 -10.99 -0.83
CA THR A 110 -6.00 -12.08 -1.44
C THR A 110 -5.26 -12.76 -2.60
N ASP A 111 -4.33 -12.04 -3.23
CA ASP A 111 -3.46 -12.56 -4.27
C ASP A 111 -2.51 -13.65 -3.72
N ASN A 112 -1.91 -14.43 -4.63
CA ASN A 112 -1.01 -15.53 -4.34
C ASN A 112 -1.58 -16.51 -3.29
N ASN A 113 -2.83 -16.91 -3.49
CA ASN A 113 -3.56 -17.86 -2.64
C ASN A 113 -3.60 -17.48 -1.15
N GLN A 114 -3.64 -16.19 -0.83
CA GLN A 114 -3.74 -15.72 0.56
C GLN A 114 -2.59 -16.18 1.47
N CYS A 115 -1.42 -16.54 0.91
CA CYS A 115 -0.31 -17.06 1.71
C CYS A 115 0.41 -15.99 2.55
N GLY A 116 0.04 -14.71 2.40
CA GLY A 116 0.68 -13.59 3.09
C GLY A 116 1.95 -13.05 2.42
N TYR A 117 2.36 -13.62 1.29
CA TYR A 117 3.53 -13.19 0.53
C TYR A 117 3.16 -12.90 -0.92
N ILE A 118 3.61 -11.77 -1.45
CA ILE A 118 3.39 -11.38 -2.85
C ILE A 118 4.73 -10.98 -3.45
N LEU A 119 5.04 -11.51 -4.62
CA LEU A 119 6.26 -11.15 -5.34
C LEU A 119 6.19 -9.67 -5.77
N LYS A 120 7.23 -8.89 -5.45
CA LYS A 120 7.32 -7.50 -5.92
C LYS A 120 7.39 -7.44 -7.45
N PRO A 121 6.83 -6.40 -8.09
CA PRO A 121 7.03 -6.14 -9.52
C PRO A 121 8.50 -6.07 -9.90
N SER A 122 8.85 -6.40 -11.15
CA SER A 122 10.25 -6.47 -11.59
C SER A 122 10.98 -5.12 -11.49
N ILE A 123 10.27 -4.01 -11.71
CA ILE A 123 10.78 -2.64 -11.56
C ILE A 123 11.31 -2.33 -10.14
N LEU A 124 10.85 -3.07 -9.13
CA LEU A 124 11.33 -2.96 -7.73
C LEU A 124 12.38 -4.03 -7.36
N ARG A 125 12.76 -4.91 -8.29
CA ARG A 125 13.71 -6.01 -8.09
C ARG A 125 14.97 -5.91 -8.96
N GLU A 126 14.90 -5.18 -10.07
CA GLU A 126 16.01 -5.01 -11.01
C GLU A 126 17.08 -4.03 -10.49
N ASN A 127 18.35 -4.44 -10.48
CA ASN A 127 19.46 -3.66 -9.91
C ASN A 127 19.75 -2.33 -10.64
N ASN A 128 19.34 -2.22 -11.91
CA ASN A 128 19.51 -1.04 -12.75
C ASN A 128 18.27 -0.15 -12.79
N THR A 129 17.30 -0.37 -11.89
CA THR A 129 16.09 0.45 -11.84
C THR A 129 16.43 1.91 -11.54
N THR A 130 15.85 2.82 -12.33
CA THR A 130 15.87 4.27 -12.07
C THR A 130 14.49 4.76 -11.62
N PHE A 131 13.62 3.82 -11.23
CA PHE A 131 12.24 4.09 -10.87
C PHE A 131 12.15 4.95 -9.62
N SER A 132 11.33 6.01 -9.70
CA SER A 132 10.91 6.76 -8.53
C SER A 132 9.39 6.96 -8.57
N PRO A 133 8.65 6.49 -7.55
CA PRO A 133 7.19 6.64 -7.51
C PRO A 133 6.73 8.11 -7.45
N ASN A 134 7.63 9.03 -7.11
CA ASN A 134 7.35 10.47 -7.06
C ASN A 134 7.60 11.18 -8.39
N SER A 135 8.22 10.51 -9.38
CA SER A 135 8.52 11.09 -10.70
C SER A 135 7.70 10.42 -11.80
N CYS A 136 6.65 11.12 -12.24
CA CYS A 136 5.80 10.70 -13.37
C CYS A 136 6.61 10.47 -14.65
N PHE A 137 7.71 11.22 -14.84
CA PHE A 137 8.60 11.08 -15.99
C PHE A 137 9.38 9.76 -15.95
N SER A 138 9.85 9.34 -14.77
CA SER A 138 10.52 8.04 -14.62
C SER A 138 9.56 6.87 -14.84
N ALA A 139 8.31 7.00 -14.37
CA ALA A 139 7.25 6.04 -14.61
C ALA A 139 6.96 5.87 -16.11
N TYR A 140 6.85 6.98 -16.84
CA TYR A 140 6.61 6.99 -18.28
C TYR A 140 7.79 6.42 -19.10
N LEU A 141 9.03 6.79 -18.77
CA LEU A 141 10.22 6.30 -19.48
C LEU A 141 10.49 4.81 -19.24
N LEU A 142 10.32 4.34 -18.00
CA LEU A 142 10.56 2.94 -17.64
C LEU A 142 9.47 2.01 -18.13
N ALA A 143 8.25 2.51 -18.28
CA ALA A 143 7.18 1.70 -18.85
C ALA A 143 7.56 1.18 -20.24
N GLN A 144 8.29 1.95 -21.08
CA GLN A 144 8.49 1.65 -22.52
C GLN A 144 7.20 1.13 -23.22
N ARG A 145 6.04 1.41 -22.63
CA ARG A 145 4.74 0.77 -22.88
C ARG A 145 3.71 1.87 -22.78
N ARG A 146 2.71 1.76 -23.64
CA ARG A 146 1.57 2.67 -23.64
C ARG A 146 0.79 2.48 -22.33
N PRO A 147 0.29 3.55 -21.69
CA PRO A 147 -0.60 3.44 -20.54
C PRO A 147 -1.75 2.48 -20.83
N LEU A 148 -2.10 1.67 -19.83
CA LEU A 148 -3.26 0.78 -19.89
C LEU A 148 -4.53 1.63 -19.79
N LYS A 149 -5.41 1.50 -20.78
CA LYS A 149 -6.75 2.08 -20.72
C LYS A 149 -7.68 1.08 -20.03
N LEU A 150 -8.15 1.42 -18.84
CA LEU A 150 -9.13 0.65 -18.09
C LEU A 150 -10.50 1.31 -18.24
N GLU A 151 -11.45 0.59 -18.83
CA GLU A 151 -12.85 0.99 -18.89
C GLU A 151 -13.68 0.10 -17.97
N LEU A 152 -14.40 0.72 -17.04
CA LEU A 152 -15.28 0.06 -16.08
C LEU A 152 -16.71 0.54 -16.33
N CYS A 153 -17.61 -0.39 -16.63
CA CYS A 153 -19.04 -0.11 -16.74
C CYS A 153 -19.73 -0.47 -15.42
N VAL A 154 -20.17 0.55 -14.68
CA VAL A 154 -21.03 0.36 -13.50
C VAL A 154 -22.46 0.18 -13.99
N ILE A 155 -22.90 -1.06 -14.10
CA ILE A 155 -24.22 -1.43 -14.63
C ILE A 155 -25.29 -1.23 -13.56
N SER A 156 -25.21 -1.99 -12.46
CA SER A 156 -26.22 -2.04 -11.40
C SER A 156 -25.62 -2.59 -10.09
N ALA A 157 -26.42 -2.58 -9.03
CA ALA A 157 -26.14 -3.31 -7.79
C ALA A 157 -27.41 -4.02 -7.30
N GLN A 158 -27.26 -4.97 -6.39
CA GLN A 158 -28.37 -5.76 -5.86
C GLN A 158 -28.31 -5.78 -4.33
N HIS A 159 -29.46 -5.62 -3.69
CA HIS A 159 -29.66 -5.77 -2.24
C HIS A 159 -28.66 -4.97 -1.39
N LEU A 160 -28.47 -3.68 -1.71
CA LEU A 160 -27.52 -2.85 -0.98
C LEU A 160 -27.95 -2.71 0.50
N PRO A 161 -27.03 -2.95 1.45
CA PRO A 161 -27.35 -2.86 2.86
C PRO A 161 -27.60 -1.41 3.25
N LYS A 162 -28.52 -1.20 4.19
CA LYS A 162 -28.65 0.08 4.86
C LYS A 162 -27.48 0.28 5.82
N ARG A 163 -26.94 1.51 5.86
CA ARG A 163 -25.84 1.86 6.77
C ARG A 163 -26.22 1.67 8.24
N ASN A 164 -27.48 1.94 8.58
CA ASN A 164 -28.06 1.68 9.90
C ASN A 164 -29.33 0.86 9.70
N GLN A 165 -29.44 -0.28 10.40
CA GLN A 165 -30.61 -1.16 10.29
C GLN A 165 -31.88 -0.52 10.85
N HIS A 166 -31.75 0.43 11.78
CA HIS A 166 -32.88 1.19 12.33
C HIS A 166 -33.31 2.36 11.44
N ASP A 167 -32.55 2.68 10.39
CA ASP A 167 -32.88 3.77 9.47
C ASP A 167 -33.95 3.31 8.48
N THR A 168 -35.16 3.87 8.61
CA THR A 168 -36.28 3.55 7.72
C THR A 168 -36.19 4.30 6.39
N SER A 169 -35.31 5.31 6.26
CA SER A 169 -35.20 6.12 5.06
C SER A 169 -34.79 5.28 3.84
N PRO A 170 -35.29 5.64 2.65
CA PRO A 170 -34.89 4.98 1.41
C PRO A 170 -33.44 5.35 1.05
N VAL A 171 -32.65 4.36 0.61
CA VAL A 171 -31.25 4.56 0.24
C VAL A 171 -31.15 5.17 -1.15
N SER A 172 -30.32 6.20 -1.31
CA SER A 172 -30.00 6.78 -2.63
C SER A 172 -28.53 6.50 -2.99
N PRO A 173 -28.21 5.30 -3.53
CA PRO A 173 -26.82 4.88 -3.69
C PRO A 173 -26.13 5.54 -4.88
N PHE A 174 -24.82 5.67 -4.79
CA PHE A 174 -23.90 5.94 -5.90
C PHE A 174 -22.68 5.03 -5.77
N VAL A 175 -21.96 4.81 -6.86
CA VAL A 175 -20.71 4.04 -6.87
C VAL A 175 -19.54 4.99 -7.06
N LYS A 176 -18.49 4.79 -6.25
CA LYS A 176 -17.21 5.48 -6.37
C LYS A 176 -16.14 4.46 -6.74
N VAL A 177 -15.37 4.76 -7.77
CA VAL A 177 -14.23 3.96 -8.21
C VAL A 177 -12.97 4.78 -7.99
N LYS A 178 -11.98 4.20 -7.29
CA LYS A 178 -10.71 4.85 -6.99
C LYS A 178 -9.54 3.93 -7.33
N ILE A 179 -8.57 4.48 -8.04
CA ILE A 179 -7.30 3.81 -8.37
C ILE A 179 -6.28 4.14 -7.29
N TYR A 180 -5.64 3.10 -6.76
CA TYR A 180 -4.54 3.20 -5.79
C TYR A 180 -3.27 2.64 -6.42
N GLY A 181 -2.17 3.37 -6.29
CA GLY A 181 -0.89 3.03 -6.87
C GLY A 181 0.08 4.19 -6.76
N VAL A 182 0.94 4.35 -7.77
CA VAL A 182 1.81 5.53 -7.93
C VAL A 182 0.99 6.80 -8.11
N ARG A 183 1.56 7.95 -7.74
CA ARG A 183 0.84 9.23 -7.71
C ARG A 183 0.24 9.63 -9.06
N CYS A 184 0.88 9.29 -10.18
CA CYS A 184 0.37 9.60 -11.51
C CYS A 184 -0.90 8.83 -11.90
N ASP A 185 -1.13 7.67 -11.29
CA ASP A 185 -2.25 6.79 -11.62
C ASP A 185 -3.42 6.94 -10.65
N GLN A 186 -3.18 7.59 -9.50
CA GLN A 186 -4.22 7.86 -8.51
C GLN A 186 -5.30 8.76 -9.10
N ASN A 187 -6.51 8.23 -9.17
CA ASN A 187 -7.67 8.91 -9.72
C ASN A 187 -8.95 8.39 -9.05
N GLU A 188 -9.98 9.22 -8.94
CA GLU A 188 -11.27 8.88 -8.36
C GLU A 188 -12.39 9.42 -9.25
N GLN A 189 -13.35 8.56 -9.59
CA GLN A 189 -14.56 8.93 -10.31
C GLN A 189 -15.78 8.32 -9.63
N LYS A 190 -16.96 8.88 -9.86
CA LYS A 190 -18.21 8.43 -9.25
C LYS A 190 -19.37 8.52 -10.21
N THR A 191 -20.36 7.64 -10.04
CA THR A 191 -21.64 7.72 -10.73
C THR A 191 -22.51 8.83 -10.14
N SER A 192 -23.59 9.18 -10.83
CA SER A 192 -24.73 9.87 -10.20
C SER A 192 -25.38 8.98 -9.13
N ALA A 193 -26.11 9.59 -8.21
CA ALA A 193 -26.93 8.85 -7.26
C ALA A 193 -28.22 8.37 -7.94
N VAL A 194 -28.62 7.13 -7.68
CA VAL A 194 -29.97 6.65 -7.99
C VAL A 194 -30.82 6.94 -6.76
N LEU A 195 -31.88 7.74 -6.91
CA LEU A 195 -32.68 8.16 -5.77
C LEU A 195 -33.54 7.02 -5.26
N THR A 196 -33.57 6.86 -3.94
CA THR A 196 -34.50 6.00 -3.19
C THR A 196 -34.61 4.54 -3.67
N ASN A 197 -33.56 3.99 -4.28
CA ASN A 197 -33.51 2.60 -4.73
C ASN A 197 -32.23 1.91 -4.24
N GLY A 198 -32.33 1.17 -3.13
CA GLY A 198 -31.27 0.30 -2.64
C GLY A 198 -31.41 -1.17 -3.05
N LEU A 199 -32.56 -1.59 -3.60
CA LEU A 199 -32.83 -2.99 -3.90
C LEU A 199 -32.15 -3.43 -5.20
N ASN A 200 -32.27 -2.62 -6.25
CA ASN A 200 -31.77 -2.92 -7.59
C ASN A 200 -31.44 -1.65 -8.41
N PRO A 201 -30.61 -0.71 -7.90
CA PRO A 201 -30.24 0.49 -8.65
C PRO A 201 -29.53 0.15 -9.96
N ILE A 202 -29.81 0.93 -11.01
CA ILE A 202 -29.18 0.82 -12.34
C ILE A 202 -28.53 2.17 -12.67
N TRP A 203 -27.25 2.15 -13.04
CA TRP A 203 -26.49 3.33 -13.44
C TRP A 203 -26.14 3.34 -14.93
N ASN A 204 -25.81 2.18 -15.52
CA ASN A 204 -25.28 2.07 -16.89
C ASN A 204 -24.23 3.15 -17.21
N HIS A 205 -23.28 3.34 -16.28
CA HIS A 205 -22.32 4.43 -16.32
C HIS A 205 -20.91 3.91 -16.60
N SER A 206 -20.29 4.38 -17.69
CA SER A 206 -18.91 4.03 -18.04
C SER A 206 -17.92 5.01 -17.42
N ILE A 207 -16.89 4.46 -16.78
CA ILE A 207 -15.79 5.19 -16.15
C ILE A 207 -14.49 4.73 -16.80
N GLN A 208 -13.65 5.67 -17.21
CA GLN A 208 -12.39 5.36 -17.89
C GLN A 208 -11.20 5.90 -17.11
N PHE A 209 -10.15 5.09 -16.99
CA PHE A 209 -8.87 5.44 -16.39
C PHE A 209 -7.72 5.14 -17.35
N SER A 210 -6.67 5.96 -17.28
CA SER A 210 -5.40 5.70 -17.93
C SER A 210 -4.37 5.39 -16.85
N ILE A 211 -3.86 4.16 -16.83
CA ILE A 211 -2.95 3.65 -15.81
C ILE A 211 -1.55 3.50 -16.42
N CYS A 212 -0.58 4.27 -15.95
CA CYS A 212 0.79 4.26 -16.46
C CYS A 212 1.59 3.06 -15.93
N ILE A 213 1.37 2.67 -14.67
CA ILE A 213 2.01 1.55 -13.98
C ILE A 213 0.93 0.63 -13.39
N PRO A 214 0.40 -0.32 -14.17
CA PRO A 214 -0.61 -1.27 -13.71
C PRO A 214 -0.05 -2.34 -12.77
#